data_AF-A0A930B520-F1
#
_entry.id   AF-A0A930B520-F1
#
_cell.length_a   1.000
_cell.length_b   1.000
_cell.length_c   1.000
_cell.angle_alpha   90.00
_cell.angle_beta   90.00
_cell.angle_gamma   90.00
#
_symmetry.space_group_name_H-M   'P 1'
#
loop_
_entity.id
_entity.type
_entity.pdbx_description
1 polymer ?
#
loop_
_entity_poly.entity_id
_entity_poly.type
_entity_poly.pdbx_seq_one_letter_code
_entity_poly.pdbx_strand_id
1 'polypeptide(L)'
;MKLIYTLIVLLLPAMGMAQSQTGIIPSAGMSVESVLRGVMGMCVLLMIAFLFSHNRRAIAWKTVGIGLTIQLFLAFGVLRVEWVRDIFEVAGSFFLLILDFTKAGSNFLFGNLMNRDHIGYIFVFQILPTIIFFSALTSILFYYGIIQVFTRALAWGLSKSLK
;
A
#
# COMPACT_ATOMS: atom_id res chain seq x y z
N MET A 1 25.21 -27.73 1.25
CA MET A 1 25.10 -27.91 -0.23
C MET A 1 23.68 -27.65 -0.76
N LYS A 2 22.61 -28.19 -0.15
CA LYS A 2 21.20 -27.94 -0.57
C LYS A 2 20.81 -26.45 -0.55
N LEU A 3 21.24 -25.68 0.46
CA LEU A 3 20.90 -24.26 0.61
C LEU A 3 21.45 -23.36 -0.54
N ILE A 4 22.67 -23.65 -1.01
CA ILE A 4 23.31 -22.92 -2.12
C ILE A 4 22.62 -23.23 -3.44
N TYR A 5 22.21 -24.48 -3.65
CA TYR A 5 21.48 -24.87 -4.86
C TYR A 5 20.09 -24.22 -4.92
N THR A 6 19.40 -24.13 -3.78
CA THR A 6 18.12 -23.40 -3.69
C THR A 6 18.28 -21.91 -3.96
N LEU A 7 19.37 -21.29 -3.50
CA LEU A 7 19.67 -19.88 -3.74
C LEU A 7 19.99 -19.58 -5.22
N ILE A 8 20.74 -20.47 -5.89
CA ILE A 8 21.09 -20.34 -7.31
C ILE A 8 19.87 -20.53 -8.21
N VAL A 9 19.00 -21.51 -7.93
CA VAL A 9 17.76 -21.72 -8.69
C VAL A 9 16.77 -20.56 -8.53
N LEU A 10 16.76 -19.91 -7.36
CA LEU A 10 15.94 -18.73 -7.10
C LEU A 10 16.46 -17.47 -7.83
N LEU A 11 17.77 -17.38 -8.08
CA LEU A 11 18.42 -16.26 -8.76
C LEU A 11 18.51 -16.45 -10.29
N LEU A 12 18.42 -17.67 -10.81
CA LEU A 12 18.44 -17.95 -12.24
C LEU A 12 17.40 -17.17 -13.07
N PRO A 13 16.12 -17.05 -12.66
CA PRO A 13 15.14 -16.27 -13.42
C PRO A 13 15.43 -14.76 -13.42
N ALA A 14 16.26 -14.25 -12.50
CA ALA A 14 16.67 -12.85 -12.48
C ALA A 14 17.79 -12.53 -13.50
N MET A 15 18.56 -13.54 -13.94
CA MET A 15 19.67 -13.34 -14.88
C MET A 15 19.28 -13.47 -16.36
N GLY A 16 18.06 -13.92 -16.67
CA GLY A 16 17.70 -14.41 -18.01
C GLY A 16 16.66 -13.64 -18.81
N MET A 17 16.06 -12.56 -18.31
CA MET A 17 15.00 -11.84 -19.04
C MET A 17 15.10 -10.32 -18.82
N ALA A 18 16.14 -9.70 -19.38
CA ALA A 18 16.07 -8.29 -19.70
C ALA A 18 15.04 -8.14 -20.83
N GLN A 19 13.79 -7.85 -20.46
CA GLN A 19 12.73 -7.56 -21.41
C GLN A 19 13.05 -6.20 -22.06
N SER A 20 13.74 -6.22 -23.20
CA SER A 20 13.94 -5.04 -24.06
C SER A 20 12.58 -4.63 -24.63
N GLN A 21 11.81 -3.87 -23.86
CA GLN A 21 10.47 -3.45 -24.21
C GLN A 21 10.55 -2.17 -25.06
N THR A 22 10.72 -2.35 -26.38
CA THR A 22 10.88 -1.26 -27.37
C THR A 22 9.54 -0.62 -27.75
N GLY A 23 8.79 -0.14 -26.74
CA GLY A 23 7.55 0.61 -26.95
C GLY A 23 6.58 0.48 -25.77
N ILE A 24 5.88 1.57 -25.43
CA ILE A 24 4.77 1.54 -24.47
C ILE A 24 3.65 0.73 -25.12
N ILE A 25 3.45 -0.50 -24.65
CA ILE A 25 2.31 -1.34 -25.06
C ILE A 25 1.05 -0.68 -24.48
N PRO A 26 0.10 -0.21 -25.31
CA PRO A 26 -1.14 0.37 -24.80
C PRO A 26 -1.89 -0.68 -23.98
N SER A 27 -2.39 -0.29 -22.79
CA SER A 27 -3.10 -1.21 -21.92
C SER A 27 -4.39 -1.68 -22.60
N ALA A 28 -4.47 -2.97 -22.94
CA ALA A 28 -5.61 -3.57 -23.64
C ALA A 28 -6.88 -3.73 -22.76
N GLY A 29 -7.07 -2.87 -21.75
CA GLY A 29 -8.12 -3.03 -20.74
C GLY A 29 -7.94 -4.30 -19.90
N MET A 30 -9.03 -4.77 -19.29
CA MET A 30 -9.05 -6.04 -18.56
C MET A 30 -9.02 -7.22 -19.54
N SER A 31 -7.82 -7.71 -19.86
CA SER A 31 -7.67 -8.94 -20.63
C SER A 31 -7.86 -10.18 -19.75
N VAL A 32 -8.40 -11.26 -20.32
CA VAL A 32 -8.58 -12.54 -19.62
C VAL A 32 -7.25 -13.04 -19.04
N GLU A 33 -6.15 -12.82 -19.76
CA GLU A 33 -4.81 -13.16 -19.29
C GLU A 33 -4.40 -12.36 -18.04
N SER A 34 -4.65 -11.04 -18.00
CA SER A 34 -4.34 -10.22 -16.83
C SER A 34 -5.11 -10.65 -15.58
N VAL A 35 -6.39 -11.01 -15.76
CA VAL A 35 -7.25 -11.50 -14.67
C VAL A 35 -6.77 -12.87 -14.18
N LEU A 36 -6.47 -13.80 -15.08
CA LEU A 36 -5.92 -15.12 -14.75
C LEU A 36 -4.59 -15.00 -14.00
N ARG A 37 -3.68 -14.14 -14.48
CA ARG A 37 -2.41 -13.86 -13.80
C ARG A 37 -2.62 -13.31 -12.38
N GLY A 38 -3.59 -12.40 -12.21
CA GLY A 38 -3.97 -11.86 -10.90
C GLY A 38 -4.50 -12.92 -9.93
N VAL A 39 -5.44 -13.75 -10.40
CA VAL A 39 -6.00 -14.87 -9.61
C VAL A 39 -4.92 -15.89 -9.25
N MET A 40 -4.06 -16.25 -10.21
CA MET A 40 -2.92 -17.13 -9.96
C MET A 40 -1.97 -16.57 -8.89
N GLY A 41 -1.62 -15.28 -8.97
CA GLY A 41 -0.81 -14.62 -7.95
C GLY A 41 -1.44 -14.70 -6.55
N MET A 42 -2.75 -14.48 -6.47
CA MET A 42 -3.50 -14.59 -5.22
C MET A 42 -3.50 -16.02 -4.65
N CYS A 43 -3.70 -17.04 -5.51
CA CYS A 43 -3.60 -18.44 -5.11
C CYS A 43 -2.19 -18.81 -4.61
N VAL A 44 -1.14 -18.32 -5.27
CA VAL A 44 0.25 -18.57 -4.86
C VAL A 44 0.53 -17.95 -3.49
N LEU A 45 0.08 -16.71 -3.24
CA LEU A 45 0.24 -16.07 -1.93
C LEU A 45 -0.49 -16.83 -0.82
N LEU A 46 -1.71 -17.29 -1.07
CA LEU A 46 -2.46 -18.14 -0.12
C LEU A 46 -1.76 -19.48 0.12
N MET A 47 -1.20 -20.10 -0.93
CA MET A 47 -0.44 -21.33 -0.81
C MET A 47 0.84 -21.14 0.03
N ILE A 48 1.58 -20.05 -0.18
CA ILE A 48 2.76 -19.71 0.64
C ILE A 48 2.33 -19.53 2.11
N ALA A 49 1.28 -18.76 2.37
CA ALA A 49 0.76 -18.57 3.72
C ALA A 49 0.33 -19.90 4.37
N PHE A 50 -0.30 -20.80 3.62
CA PHE A 50 -0.68 -22.14 4.07
C PHE A 50 0.54 -23.03 4.38
N LEU A 51 1.60 -22.98 3.56
CA LEU A 51 2.81 -23.77 3.75
C LEU A 51 3.58 -23.37 5.01
N PHE A 52 3.68 -22.07 5.28
CA PHE A 52 4.34 -21.51 6.47
C PHE A 52 3.43 -21.47 7.71
N SER A 53 2.16 -21.89 7.59
CA SER A 53 1.26 -21.95 8.75
C SER A 53 1.65 -23.08 9.70
N HIS A 54 1.82 -22.72 10.98
CA HIS A 54 2.18 -23.63 12.06
C HIS A 54 1.08 -24.68 12.33
N ASN A 55 -0.20 -24.28 12.26
CA ASN A 55 -1.33 -25.18 12.49
C ASN A 55 -2.33 -25.10 11.33
N ARG A 56 -2.07 -25.90 10.29
CA ARG A 56 -2.86 -25.92 9.05
C ARG A 56 -4.31 -26.34 9.23
N ARG A 57 -4.62 -27.08 10.30
CA ARG A 57 -5.99 -27.54 10.62
C ARG A 57 -6.82 -26.49 11.36
N ALA A 58 -6.18 -25.54 12.03
CA ALA A 58 -6.85 -24.46 12.74
C ALA A 58 -7.13 -23.21 11.87
N ILE A 59 -6.87 -23.29 10.55
CA ILE A 59 -7.10 -22.18 9.63
C ILE A 59 -8.61 -22.00 9.45
N ALA A 60 -9.12 -20.84 9.87
CA ALA A 60 -10.50 -20.44 9.66
C ALA A 60 -10.73 -20.01 8.20
N TRP A 61 -10.97 -20.97 7.30
CA TRP A 61 -11.17 -20.70 5.87
C TRP A 61 -12.32 -19.74 5.57
N LYS A 62 -13.37 -19.69 6.42
CA LYS A 62 -14.44 -18.69 6.36
C LYS A 62 -13.89 -17.27 6.49
N THR A 63 -13.06 -17.03 7.51
CA THR A 63 -12.40 -15.74 7.76
C THR A 63 -11.49 -15.34 6.61
N VAL A 64 -10.69 -16.29 6.07
CA VAL A 64 -9.82 -16.04 4.92
C VAL A 64 -10.63 -15.64 3.68
N GLY A 65 -11.69 -16.38 3.35
CA GLY A 65 -12.55 -16.09 2.20
C GLY A 65 -13.29 -14.76 2.30
N ILE A 66 -13.79 -14.43 3.50
CA ILE A 66 -14.43 -13.13 3.75
C ILE A 66 -13.43 -11.99 3.63
N GLY A 67 -12.24 -12.12 4.22
CA GLY A 67 -11.18 -11.11 4.11
C GLY A 67 -10.79 -10.85 2.65
N LEU A 68 -10.62 -11.92 1.87
CA LEU A 68 -10.31 -11.83 0.44
C LEU A 68 -11.42 -11.12 -0.34
N THR A 69 -12.68 -11.44 -0.03
CA THR A 69 -13.85 -10.83 -0.66
C THR A 69 -13.93 -9.34 -0.36
N ILE A 70 -13.71 -8.93 0.89
CA ILE A 70 -13.69 -7.51 1.28
C ILE A 70 -12.57 -6.77 0.55
N GLN A 71 -11.37 -7.37 0.44
CA GLN A 71 -10.24 -6.78 -0.27
C GLN A 71 -10.55 -6.58 -1.76
N LEU A 72 -11.13 -7.60 -2.43
CA LEU A 72 -11.54 -7.49 -3.83
C LEU A 72 -12.66 -6.47 -4.03
N PHE A 73 -13.65 -6.45 -3.13
CA PHE A 73 -14.76 -5.50 -3.18
C PHE A 73 -14.27 -4.05 -3.03
N LEU A 74 -13.38 -3.79 -2.08
CA LEU A 74 -12.79 -2.47 -1.87
C LEU A 74 -11.92 -2.06 -3.07
N ALA A 75 -11.09 -2.97 -3.60
CA ALA A 75 -10.27 -2.69 -4.78
C ALA A 75 -11.14 -2.35 -6.00
N PHE A 76 -12.18 -3.14 -6.28
CA PHE A 76 -13.11 -2.88 -7.36
C PHE A 76 -13.87 -1.57 -7.15
N GLY A 77 -14.34 -1.31 -5.93
CA GLY A 77 -15.02 -0.07 -5.55
C GLY A 77 -14.17 1.15 -5.88
N VAL A 78 -12.94 1.22 -5.35
CA VAL A 78 -12.05 2.37 -5.55
C VAL A 78 -11.60 2.53 -7.00
N LEU A 79 -11.37 1.43 -7.74
CA LEU A 79 -10.84 1.49 -9.11
C LEU A 79 -11.89 1.70 -10.19
N ARG A 80 -13.14 1.23 -9.98
CA ARG A 80 -14.17 1.21 -11.03
C ARG A 80 -15.35 2.14 -10.75
N VAL A 81 -15.67 2.37 -9.49
CA VAL A 81 -16.88 3.09 -9.09
C VAL A 81 -16.56 4.56 -8.86
N GLU A 82 -17.08 5.42 -9.73
CA GLU A 82 -16.74 6.86 -9.77
C GLU A 82 -16.99 7.56 -8.42
N TRP A 83 -18.19 7.41 -7.83
CA TRP A 83 -18.50 8.04 -6.55
C TRP A 83 -17.60 7.56 -5.40
N VAL A 84 -17.13 6.31 -5.45
CA VAL A 84 -16.18 5.78 -4.44
C VAL A 84 -14.81 6.44 -4.66
N ARG A 85 -14.34 6.49 -5.90
CA ARG A 85 -13.08 7.17 -6.25
C ARG A 85 -13.08 8.62 -5.78
N ASP A 86 -14.17 9.35 -5.99
CA ASP A 86 -14.30 10.75 -5.63
C ASP A 86 -14.17 10.97 -4.10
N ILE A 87 -14.73 10.07 -3.28
CA ILE A 87 -14.54 10.10 -1.81
C ILE A 87 -13.05 9.97 -1.44
N PHE A 88 -12.34 9.05 -2.10
CA PHE A 88 -10.91 8.85 -1.85
C PHE A 88 -10.07 10.02 -2.38
N GLU A 89 -10.50 10.68 -3.45
CA GLU A 89 -9.85 11.88 -3.98
C GLU A 89 -10.00 13.08 -3.04
N VAL A 90 -11.16 13.25 -2.41
CA VAL A 90 -11.36 14.24 -1.34
C VAL A 90 -10.42 13.96 -0.17
N ALA A 91 -10.33 12.71 0.28
CA ALA A 91 -9.40 12.32 1.33
C ALA A 91 -7.94 12.59 0.92
N GLY A 92 -7.55 12.23 -0.31
CA GLY A 92 -6.22 12.50 -0.86
C GLY A 92 -5.89 13.99 -0.91
N SER A 93 -6.84 14.82 -1.32
CA SER A 93 -6.70 16.29 -1.34
C SER A 93 -6.47 16.87 0.05
N PHE A 94 -7.12 16.33 1.08
CA PHE A 94 -6.87 16.71 2.47
C PHE A 94 -5.44 16.35 2.92
N PHE A 95 -4.93 15.18 2.55
CA PHE A 95 -3.53 14.82 2.81
C PHE A 95 -2.54 15.72 2.07
N LEU A 96 -2.82 16.09 0.81
CA LEU A 96 -2.01 17.03 0.05
C LEU A 96 -1.96 18.41 0.72
N LEU A 97 -3.10 18.90 1.22
CA LEU A 97 -3.16 20.17 1.95
C LEU A 97 -2.25 20.14 3.20
N ILE A 98 -2.27 19.05 3.97
CA ILE A 98 -1.38 18.88 5.12
C ILE A 98 0.10 18.86 4.69
N LEU A 99 0.42 18.19 3.58
CA LEU A 99 1.77 18.20 3.02
C LEU A 99 2.22 19.60 2.65
N ASP A 100 1.33 20.42 2.09
CA ASP A 100 1.65 21.79 1.71
C ASP A 100 1.87 22.70 2.93
N PHE A 101 1.08 22.56 4.01
CA PHE A 101 1.37 23.23 5.28
C PHE A 101 2.72 22.81 5.85
N THR A 102 3.05 21.52 5.75
CA THR A 102 4.35 21.02 6.21
C THR A 102 5.49 21.61 5.39
N LYS A 103 5.35 21.67 4.06
CA LYS A 103 6.37 22.29 3.18
C LYS A 103 6.56 23.76 3.52
N ALA A 104 5.48 24.51 3.74
CA ALA A 104 5.55 25.92 4.12
C ALA A 104 6.31 26.10 5.46
N GLY A 105 5.99 25.30 6.48
CA GLY A 105 6.69 25.34 7.76
C GLY A 105 8.15 24.91 7.67
N SER A 106 8.45 23.93 6.83
CA SER A 106 9.82 23.45 6.61
C SER A 106 10.64 24.48 5.83
N ASN A 107 10.06 25.15 4.84
CA ASN A 107 10.70 26.25 4.12
C ASN A 107 11.00 27.43 5.05
N PHE A 108 10.13 27.70 6.02
CA PHE A 108 10.39 28.71 7.07
C PHE A 108 11.60 28.32 7.95
N LEU A 109 11.71 27.05 8.35
CA LEU A 109 12.79 26.58 9.22
C LEU A 109 14.14 26.40 8.50
N PHE A 110 14.11 25.91 7.26
CA PHE A 110 15.30 25.41 6.55
C PHE A 110 15.64 26.21 5.28
N GLY A 111 14.74 27.06 4.78
CA GLY A 111 14.97 28.00 3.68
C GLY A 111 15.72 27.38 2.50
N ASN A 112 16.94 27.86 2.26
CA ASN A 112 17.79 27.44 1.14
C ASN A 112 18.18 25.95 1.16
N LEU A 113 18.12 25.26 2.32
CA LEU A 113 18.42 23.82 2.41
C LEU A 113 17.32 22.94 1.80
N MET A 114 16.14 23.51 1.53
CA MET A 114 15.06 22.84 0.81
C MET A 114 15.07 23.12 -0.70
N ASN A 115 15.83 24.12 -1.16
CA ASN A 115 15.95 24.46 -2.57
C ASN A 115 16.77 23.40 -3.32
N ARG A 116 16.11 22.75 -4.28
CA ARG A 116 16.73 21.70 -5.11
C ARG A 116 17.72 22.26 -6.12
N ASP A 117 17.62 23.56 -6.43
CA ASP A 117 18.34 24.20 -7.54
C ASP A 117 19.85 24.37 -7.27
N HIS A 118 20.26 24.43 -6.00
CA HIS A 118 21.66 24.69 -5.63
C HIS A 118 22.32 23.55 -4.86
N ILE A 119 21.54 22.73 -4.14
CA ILE A 119 22.07 21.76 -3.16
C ILE A 119 21.56 20.32 -3.42
N GLY A 120 20.74 20.13 -4.46
CA GLY A 120 20.14 18.84 -4.80
C GLY A 120 19.01 18.40 -3.86
N TYR A 121 18.43 17.22 -4.12
CA TYR A 121 17.35 16.66 -3.31
C TYR A 121 17.90 16.08 -1.99
N ILE A 122 18.01 16.90 -0.95
CA ILE A 122 18.45 16.43 0.36
C ILE A 122 17.29 15.72 1.07
N PHE A 123 17.30 14.39 1.00
CA PHE A 123 16.31 13.49 1.58
C PHE A 123 15.85 13.91 2.99
N VAL A 124 16.81 14.24 3.85
CA VAL A 124 16.58 14.58 5.27
C VAL A 124 15.65 15.78 5.41
N PHE A 125 15.89 16.87 4.67
CA PHE A 125 15.10 18.11 4.78
C PHE A 125 13.77 18.05 4.04
N GLN A 126 13.56 17.07 3.16
CA GLN A 126 12.32 16.95 2.40
C GLN A 126 11.34 15.93 2.98
N ILE A 127 11.85 14.91 3.68
CA ILE A 127 11.01 13.80 4.16
C ILE A 127 10.85 13.83 5.68
N LEU A 128 11.89 14.15 6.45
CA LEU A 128 11.79 14.14 7.92
C LEU A 128 10.81 15.19 8.47
N PRO A 129 10.77 16.44 7.98
CA PRO A 129 9.82 17.42 8.51
C PRO A 129 8.36 16.99 8.34
N THR A 130 8.04 16.33 7.22
CA THR A 130 6.74 15.70 6.99
C THR A 130 6.41 14.66 8.07
N ILE A 131 7.34 13.75 8.37
CA ILE A 131 7.14 12.73 9.41
C ILE A 131 6.93 13.38 10.78
N ILE A 132 7.73 14.38 11.15
CA ILE A 132 7.63 15.07 12.45
C ILE A 132 6.28 15.79 12.58
N PHE A 133 5.86 16.52 11.53
CA PHE A 133 4.58 17.20 11.51
C PHE A 133 3.40 16.22 11.62
N PHE A 134 3.40 15.14 10.81
CA PHE A 134 2.36 14.12 10.87
C PHE A 134 2.35 13.39 12.22
N SER A 135 3.51 13.15 12.84
CA SER A 135 3.59 12.57 14.18
C SER A 135 2.95 13.48 15.23
N ALA A 136 3.25 14.78 15.19
CA ALA A 136 2.65 15.76 16.10
C ALA A 136 1.14 15.89 15.87
N LEU A 137 0.69 15.99 14.62
CA LEU A 137 -0.73 16.04 14.25
C LEU A 137 -1.46 14.77 14.71
N THR A 138 -0.88 13.59 14.47
CA THR A 138 -1.46 12.32 14.89
C THR A 138 -1.54 12.22 16.41
N SER A 139 -0.53 12.70 17.14
CA SER A 139 -0.55 12.77 18.60
C SER A 139 -1.69 13.66 19.12
N ILE A 140 -1.94 14.79 18.47
CA ILE A 140 -3.06 15.69 18.79
C ILE A 140 -4.40 14.98 18.52
N LEU A 141 -4.54 14.33 17.37
CA LEU A 141 -5.74 13.57 17.02
C LEU A 141 -6.00 12.39 17.98
N PHE A 142 -4.95 11.75 18.50
CA PHE A 142 -5.05 10.74 19.55
C PHE A 142 -5.49 11.36 20.88
N TYR A 143 -4.93 12.50 21.27
CA TYR A 143 -5.35 13.20 22.49
C TYR A 143 -6.85 13.56 22.46
N TYR A 144 -7.35 14.02 21.31
CA TYR A 144 -8.76 14.35 21.11
C TYR A 144 -9.68 13.15 20.87
N GLY A 145 -9.17 11.93 20.80
CA GLY A 145 -10.02 10.74 20.63
C GLY A 145 -10.44 10.45 19.19
N ILE A 146 -10.03 11.25 18.19
CA ILE A 146 -10.52 11.15 16.80
C ILE A 146 -10.08 9.83 16.16
N ILE A 147 -8.80 9.46 16.32
CA ILE A 147 -8.28 8.20 15.80
C ILE A 147 -9.00 7.02 16.46
N GLN A 148 -9.31 7.12 17.75
CA GLN A 148 -10.00 6.06 18.48
C GLN A 148 -11.42 5.84 17.97
N VAL A 149 -12.16 6.90 17.65
CA VAL A 149 -13.49 6.78 17.05
C VAL A 149 -13.40 6.11 15.68
N PHE A 150 -12.49 6.57 14.82
CA PHE A 150 -12.31 6.03 13.48
C PHE A 150 -11.87 4.55 13.49
N THR A 151 -10.85 4.23 14.28
CA THR A 151 -10.34 2.84 14.40
C THR A 151 -11.36 1.91 15.03
N ARG A 152 -12.16 2.37 16.01
CA ARG A 152 -13.26 1.58 16.57
C ARG A 152 -14.34 1.28 15.55
N ALA A 153 -14.72 2.25 14.71
CA ALA A 153 -15.67 2.05 13.64
C ALA A 153 -15.16 1.01 12.62
N LEU A 154 -13.89 1.13 12.19
CA LEU A 154 -13.27 0.15 11.29
C LEU A 154 -13.17 -1.25 11.91
N ALA A 155 -12.72 -1.34 13.17
CA ALA A 155 -12.59 -2.61 13.88
C ALA A 155 -13.96 -3.29 14.08
N TRP A 156 -15.00 -2.51 14.39
CA TRP A 156 -16.36 -3.02 14.48
C TRP A 156 -16.88 -3.53 13.15
N GLY A 157 -16.65 -2.78 12.06
CA GLY A 157 -17.00 -3.20 10.70
C GLY A 157 -16.34 -4.51 10.29
N LEU A 158 -15.01 -4.59 10.45
CA LEU A 158 -14.25 -5.80 10.16
C LEU A 158 -14.66 -6.97 11.05
N SER A 159 -14.77 -6.78 12.37
CA SER A 159 -15.15 -7.85 13.29
C SER A 159 -16.55 -8.40 13.00
N LYS A 160 -17.48 -7.55 12.57
CA LYS A 160 -18.83 -7.97 12.21
C LYS A 160 -18.85 -8.74 10.89
N SER A 161 -18.04 -8.33 9.91
CA SER A 161 -17.94 -9.07 8.64
C SER A 161 -17.24 -10.41 8.81
N LEU A 162 -16.22 -10.50 9.67
CA LEU A 162 -15.34 -11.69 9.77
C LEU A 162 -15.89 -12.83 10.65
N LYS A 163 -16.96 -12.57 11.43
CA LYS A 163 -17.66 -13.56 12.26
C LYS A 163 -18.52 -14.50 11.41
#